data_AF-A0A957CSH7-F1
#
_entry.id   AF-A0A957CSH7-F1
#
_cell.length_a   1.000
_cell.length_b   1.000
_cell.length_c   1.000
_cell.angle_alpha   90.00
_cell.angle_beta   90.00
_cell.angle_gamma   90.00
#
_symmetry.space_group_name_H-M   'P 1'
#
loop_
_entity.id
_entity.type
_entity.pdbx_description
1 polymer ?
#
loop_
_entity_poly.entity_id
_entity_poly.type
_entity_poly.pdbx_seq_one_letter_code
_entity_poly.pdbx_strand_id
1 'polypeptide(L)'
;MMDLQPELDNEEVDIDDLNDDDNGTIDIEALVKKARRSREIDESEVQALLASADEDQAERLYAQLQKLNVRVVSESGETVDSGGDNRLLDGDRVDDDIEGVVRTTYLSDAEDDPVHTYLKEIGQVPLLAPEQEIWLSTQLQAARILDQLSSAAMAEAVADDPNLEAQIDFQAMLANYATLLAGYKQAFDASAVIEVDPPDFLLLAQEARLLREAWHSESGSYLRQYLNDGNWGQDEAWTDLAQSSFSIFSAVYLLPSELSAQVMSYYKKNGRLPDTDTFYEWLSDEDVNLKFNEYMIYNLAEEAKDNLTGANLRLVVSVAKRYMGRGIHLLDLVQEGNVGLLRAVEKFDHTKGYKFSTYATWWIRQAVSRAIADQARTIRIPVHMFETINKIVKMQRDLVQVLNHEPTVEELALEMDYLTPEESTEIKESLQNDQPIDPVLNRKWRQAISKIRDILRISMDPMSLESPVGNEDATEYGDFIPDEGALEPVDAASKELLREQIRNVLGFLSEREREVLEMRFGLNDGKDHTLEEVGRNFGVTRERIRQIEAKALRKLRHPSRSKSLRDYLT
;
A
#
# COMPACT_ATOMS: atom_id res chain seq x y z
N MET A 1 -45.66 40.51 2.83
CA MET A 1 -44.55 39.67 3.28
C MET A 1 -44.66 38.41 2.43
N MET A 2 -44.13 38.30 1.21
CA MET A 2 -42.75 38.42 0.74
C MET A 2 -41.78 37.62 1.60
N ASP A 3 -41.75 36.31 1.34
CA ASP A 3 -40.69 35.39 1.73
C ASP A 3 -39.65 35.38 0.62
N LEU A 4 -38.43 35.75 0.99
CA LEU A 4 -37.22 35.71 0.17
C LEU A 4 -36.57 34.33 0.37
N GLN A 5 -36.48 33.53 -0.69
CA GLN A 5 -35.53 32.43 -0.81
C GLN A 5 -34.21 32.99 -1.39
N PRO A 6 -33.03 32.55 -0.95
CA PRO A 6 -31.78 32.98 -1.55
C PRO A 6 -31.50 32.16 -2.82
N GLU A 7 -31.21 32.87 -3.91
CA GLU A 7 -30.68 32.34 -5.17
C GLU A 7 -29.28 31.75 -4.94
N LEU A 8 -29.07 30.51 -5.38
CA LEU A 8 -27.74 29.91 -5.52
C LEU A 8 -27.32 30.10 -6.98
N ASP A 9 -26.28 30.89 -7.20
CA ASP A 9 -25.65 31.11 -8.51
C ASP A 9 -25.11 29.77 -9.06
N ASN A 10 -25.69 29.32 -10.18
CA ASN A 10 -25.12 28.30 -11.04
C ASN A 10 -24.09 28.96 -11.97
N GLU A 11 -22.80 28.91 -11.61
CA GLU A 11 -21.74 29.03 -12.60
C GLU A 11 -21.53 27.65 -13.26
N GLU A 12 -22.06 27.50 -14.47
CA GLU A 12 -21.66 26.45 -15.41
C GLU A 12 -20.19 26.66 -15.76
N VAL A 13 -19.33 25.73 -15.32
CA VAL A 13 -17.97 25.61 -15.84
C VAL A 13 -18.00 24.52 -16.91
N ASP A 14 -17.71 24.93 -18.15
CA ASP A 14 -17.58 24.08 -19.33
C ASP A 14 -16.61 22.91 -19.05
N ILE A 15 -17.12 21.69 -19.21
CA ILE A 15 -16.35 20.44 -19.19
C ILE A 15 -16.26 19.97 -20.64
N ASP A 16 -15.35 20.56 -21.40
CA ASP A 16 -14.95 20.06 -22.72
C ASP A 16 -13.49 20.47 -22.95
N ASP A 17 -12.60 19.75 -22.26
CA ASP A 17 -11.22 19.47 -22.67
C ASP A 17 -10.56 18.77 -21.49
N LEU A 18 -10.33 17.47 -21.60
CA LEU A 18 -9.26 16.68 -20.95
C LEU A 18 -9.53 15.18 -21.20
N ASN A 19 -9.22 14.73 -22.42
CA ASN A 19 -8.90 13.34 -22.72
C ASN A 19 -7.59 13.36 -23.50
N ASP A 20 -6.48 13.20 -22.78
CA ASP A 20 -5.27 12.51 -23.22
C ASP A 20 -4.23 12.69 -22.10
N ASP A 21 -4.20 11.74 -21.15
CA ASP A 21 -2.94 11.20 -20.64
C ASP A 21 -3.19 9.86 -19.91
N ASP A 22 -2.59 8.84 -20.50
CA ASP A 22 -2.61 7.42 -20.18
C ASP A 22 -1.64 7.14 -19.01
N ASN A 23 -2.11 7.29 -17.76
CA ASN A 23 -1.57 6.55 -16.59
C ASN A 23 -2.44 6.74 -15.33
N GLY A 24 -3.31 5.78 -15.02
CA GLY A 24 -3.64 5.38 -13.65
C GLY A 24 -4.04 6.45 -12.61
N THR A 25 -4.69 7.55 -12.99
CA THR A 25 -5.37 8.43 -12.03
C THR A 25 -6.63 7.72 -11.53
N ILE A 26 -6.42 6.79 -10.61
CA ILE A 26 -7.46 6.14 -9.80
C ILE A 26 -8.45 7.23 -9.34
N ASP A 27 -9.75 6.93 -9.43
CA ASP A 27 -10.96 7.76 -9.32
C ASP A 27 -11.14 8.53 -7.96
N ILE A 28 -10.08 9.14 -7.45
CA ILE A 28 -10.04 9.89 -6.19
C ILE A 28 -10.97 11.11 -6.28
N GLU A 29 -10.93 11.86 -7.39
CA GLU A 29 -11.79 13.02 -7.59
C GLU A 29 -13.27 12.65 -7.73
N ALA A 30 -13.57 11.52 -8.38
CA ALA A 30 -14.93 11.02 -8.51
C ALA A 30 -15.51 10.60 -7.15
N LEU A 31 -14.71 9.91 -6.34
CA LEU A 31 -15.10 9.52 -4.98
C LEU A 31 -15.27 10.75 -4.08
N VAL A 32 -14.38 11.74 -4.15
CA VAL A 32 -14.49 13.00 -3.40
C VAL A 32 -15.72 13.80 -3.82
N LYS A 33 -16.09 13.79 -5.12
CA LYS A 33 -17.31 14.42 -5.63
C LYS A 33 -18.57 13.70 -5.14
N LYS A 34 -18.54 12.37 -5.05
CA LYS A 34 -19.61 11.54 -4.46
C LYS A 34 -19.74 11.82 -2.95
N ALA A 35 -18.61 11.85 -2.25
CA ALA A 35 -18.50 12.18 -0.83
C ALA A 35 -19.08 13.56 -0.49
N ARG A 36 -18.84 14.55 -1.35
CA ARG A 36 -19.37 15.92 -1.20
C ARG A 36 -20.91 15.97 -1.32
N ARG A 37 -21.52 15.01 -2.04
CA ARG A 37 -22.97 14.92 -2.22
C ARG A 37 -23.67 14.16 -1.10
N SER A 38 -23.08 13.08 -0.60
CA SER A 38 -23.70 12.20 0.42
C SER A 38 -23.26 12.51 1.86
N ARG A 39 -22.13 13.18 2.07
CA ARG A 39 -21.41 13.30 3.37
C ARG A 39 -21.02 11.96 4.03
N GLU A 40 -21.29 10.85 3.36
CA GLU A 40 -21.01 9.48 3.79
C GLU A 40 -20.43 8.66 2.62
N ILE A 41 -19.42 7.83 2.88
CA ILE A 41 -18.81 6.92 1.88
C ILE A 41 -18.76 5.50 2.45
N ASP A 42 -19.06 4.51 1.60
CA ASP A 42 -18.93 3.09 1.91
C ASP A 42 -17.44 2.70 2.08
N GLU A 43 -17.12 2.04 3.19
CA GLU A 43 -15.78 1.59 3.56
C GLU A 43 -15.13 0.71 2.48
N SER A 44 -15.91 -0.09 1.75
CA SER A 44 -15.40 -0.96 0.68
C SER A 44 -14.91 -0.20 -0.55
N GLU A 45 -15.50 0.96 -0.85
CA GLU A 45 -15.06 1.83 -1.96
C GLU A 45 -13.75 2.55 -1.62
N VAL A 46 -13.63 3.03 -0.37
CA VAL A 46 -12.39 3.67 0.11
C VAL A 46 -11.27 2.65 0.20
N GLN A 47 -11.54 1.44 0.69
CA GLN A 47 -10.54 0.36 0.76
C GLN A 47 -10.06 -0.09 -0.62
N ALA A 48 -10.95 -0.20 -1.61
CA ALA A 48 -10.58 -0.56 -2.96
C ALA A 48 -9.64 0.48 -3.59
N LEU A 49 -9.96 1.78 -3.45
CA LEU A 49 -9.09 2.84 -3.96
C LEU A 49 -7.77 2.91 -3.20
N LEU A 50 -7.79 2.72 -1.88
CA LEU A 50 -6.57 2.72 -1.09
C LEU A 50 -5.69 1.53 -1.47
N ALA A 51 -6.23 0.33 -1.68
CA ALA A 51 -5.47 -0.88 -1.98
C ALA A 51 -4.59 -0.74 -3.24
N SER A 52 -5.10 -0.04 -4.26
CA SER A 52 -4.36 0.30 -5.49
C SER A 52 -3.59 1.61 -5.43
N ALA A 53 -3.93 2.52 -4.50
CA ALA A 53 -3.27 3.81 -4.39
C ALA A 53 -1.82 3.71 -3.91
N ASP A 54 -0.97 4.53 -4.53
CA ASP A 54 0.37 4.80 -4.02
C ASP A 54 0.30 5.60 -2.71
N GLU A 55 1.40 5.58 -1.96
CA GLU A 55 1.47 6.14 -0.61
C GLU A 55 1.09 7.63 -0.57
N ASP A 56 1.50 8.41 -1.57
CA ASP A 56 1.16 9.83 -1.70
C ASP A 56 -0.31 10.04 -2.10
N GLN A 57 -0.89 9.10 -2.84
CA GLN A 57 -2.28 9.17 -3.29
C GLN A 57 -3.24 8.87 -2.12
N ALA A 58 -2.91 7.88 -1.30
CA ALA A 58 -3.64 7.57 -0.07
C ALA A 58 -3.64 8.76 0.90
N GLU A 59 -2.49 9.44 1.02
CA GLU A 59 -2.33 10.61 1.87
C GLU A 59 -3.13 11.83 1.35
N ARG A 60 -3.14 12.06 0.03
CA ARG A 60 -3.97 13.11 -0.59
C ARG A 60 -5.46 12.84 -0.41
N LEU A 61 -5.90 11.60 -0.60
CA LEU A 61 -7.29 11.20 -0.41
C LEU A 61 -7.70 11.41 1.05
N TYR A 62 -6.84 11.06 2.01
CA TYR A 62 -7.09 11.33 3.43
C TYR A 62 -7.16 12.84 3.73
N ALA A 63 -6.21 13.65 3.25
CA ALA A 63 -6.22 15.09 3.44
C ALA A 63 -7.48 15.76 2.85
N GLN A 64 -7.97 15.27 1.69
CA GLN A 64 -9.18 15.75 1.05
C GLN A 64 -10.46 15.32 1.79
N LEU A 65 -10.53 14.07 2.25
CA LEU A 65 -11.65 13.59 3.06
C LEU A 65 -11.71 14.29 4.43
N GLN A 66 -10.55 14.58 5.03
CA GLN A 66 -10.40 15.34 6.26
C GLN A 66 -10.93 16.78 6.08
N LYS A 67 -10.57 17.45 4.98
CA LYS A 67 -11.03 18.82 4.67
C LYS A 67 -12.56 18.89 4.46
N LEU A 68 -13.17 17.80 4.02
CA LEU A 68 -14.61 17.74 3.71
C LEU A 68 -15.47 17.20 4.87
N ASN A 69 -14.85 16.82 5.99
CA ASN A 69 -15.53 16.29 7.19
C ASN A 69 -16.49 15.13 6.86
N VAL A 70 -16.04 14.20 6.01
CA VAL A 70 -16.85 13.10 5.48
C VAL A 70 -16.72 11.87 6.38
N ARG A 71 -17.86 11.29 6.78
CA ARG A 71 -17.89 10.08 7.61
C ARG A 71 -17.77 8.84 6.74
N VAL A 72 -16.74 8.02 6.96
CA VAL A 72 -16.67 6.70 6.31
C VAL A 72 -17.52 5.72 7.11
N VAL A 73 -18.35 4.90 6.46
CA VAL A 73 -19.30 3.98 7.11
C VAL A 73 -19.00 2.54 6.68
N SER A 74 -18.87 1.63 7.64
CA SER A 74 -18.67 0.20 7.40
C SER A 74 -19.93 -0.50 6.89
N GLU A 75 -19.79 -1.73 6.38
CA GLU A 75 -20.93 -2.60 5.98
C GLU A 75 -21.93 -2.87 7.11
N SER A 76 -21.57 -2.64 8.39
CA SER A 76 -22.47 -2.75 9.55
C SER A 76 -23.24 -1.47 9.87
N GLY A 77 -23.05 -0.39 9.11
CA GLY A 77 -23.67 0.92 9.39
C GLY A 77 -22.95 1.71 10.48
N GLU A 78 -21.74 1.29 10.88
CA GLU A 78 -20.92 1.98 11.86
C GLU A 78 -20.03 3.01 11.15
N THR A 79 -20.16 4.28 11.52
CA THR A 79 -19.25 5.32 11.04
C THR A 79 -17.86 5.10 11.66
N VAL A 80 -16.83 4.96 10.83
CA VAL A 80 -15.40 4.93 11.19
C VAL A 80 -15.00 6.16 12.02
N ASP A 81 -15.76 7.25 11.92
CA ASP A 81 -15.51 8.54 12.57
C ASP A 81 -16.45 8.88 13.75
N SER A 82 -17.44 8.04 14.08
CA SER A 82 -18.11 8.20 15.39
C SER A 82 -17.29 7.47 16.43
N GLY A 83 -16.75 8.22 17.39
CA GLY A 83 -16.33 7.73 18.69
C GLY A 83 -17.49 7.14 19.54
N GLY A 84 -18.31 6.27 18.96
CA GLY A 84 -19.43 5.56 19.57
C GLY A 84 -20.06 4.70 18.47
N ASP A 85 -19.82 3.39 18.41
CA ASP A 85 -20.16 2.45 19.46
C ASP A 85 -18.95 1.59 19.88
N ASN A 86 -18.08 2.18 20.71
CA ASN A 86 -17.21 1.43 21.61
C ASN A 86 -18.03 0.70 22.70
N ARG A 87 -19.25 0.18 22.44
CA ARG A 87 -19.94 -0.71 23.39
C ARG A 87 -19.30 -2.08 23.53
N LEU A 88 -18.29 -2.39 22.72
CA LEU A 88 -17.33 -3.48 22.96
C LEU A 88 -16.09 -3.03 23.76
N LEU A 89 -15.98 -1.75 24.08
CA LEU A 89 -14.80 -1.12 24.70
C LEU A 89 -15.15 -0.23 25.90
N ASP A 90 -16.44 -0.11 26.26
CA ASP A 90 -16.93 0.63 27.41
C ASP A 90 -17.77 -0.32 28.29
N GLY A 91 -17.07 -0.97 29.21
CA GLY A 91 -17.56 -2.03 30.08
C GLY A 91 -16.58 -3.20 30.07
N ASP A 92 -15.77 -3.31 31.13
CA ASP A 92 -14.96 -4.47 31.53
C ASP A 92 -14.98 -5.63 30.53
N ARG A 93 -13.91 -5.82 29.72
CA ARG A 93 -13.43 -7.09 29.09
C ARG A 93 -12.82 -7.00 27.67
N VAL A 94 -11.88 -6.09 27.42
CA VAL A 94 -11.01 -6.25 26.22
C VAL A 94 -10.09 -7.47 26.33
N ASP A 95 -9.80 -7.92 27.56
CA ASP A 95 -8.96 -9.10 27.80
C ASP A 95 -9.70 -10.43 27.55
N ASP A 96 -10.99 -10.56 27.91
CA ASP A 96 -11.69 -11.86 27.83
C ASP A 96 -12.10 -12.25 26.40
N ASP A 97 -12.38 -11.30 25.50
CA ASP A 97 -12.87 -11.60 24.13
C ASP A 97 -11.76 -11.86 23.10
N ILE A 98 -10.56 -11.33 23.32
CA ILE A 98 -9.38 -11.63 22.48
C ILE A 98 -8.86 -13.03 22.82
N GLU A 99 -8.69 -13.35 24.11
CA GLU A 99 -8.27 -14.69 24.54
C GLU A 99 -9.34 -15.75 24.24
N GLY A 100 -10.62 -15.48 24.46
CA GLY A 100 -11.70 -16.47 24.32
C GLY A 100 -11.96 -16.94 22.89
N VAL A 101 -11.94 -16.02 21.92
CA VAL A 101 -12.19 -16.36 20.52
C VAL A 101 -10.94 -16.93 19.84
N VAL A 102 -9.74 -16.47 20.20
CA VAL A 102 -8.49 -17.07 19.69
C VAL A 102 -8.28 -18.47 20.30
N ARG A 103 -8.60 -18.66 21.59
CA ARG A 103 -8.68 -20.00 22.19
C ARG A 103 -9.56 -20.93 21.36
N THR A 104 -10.75 -20.49 20.95
CA THR A 104 -11.70 -21.40 20.29
C THR A 104 -11.21 -21.86 18.90
N THR A 105 -10.43 -21.04 18.20
CA THR A 105 -9.94 -21.36 16.83
C THR A 105 -8.58 -22.07 16.83
N TYR A 106 -7.75 -21.87 17.86
CA TYR A 106 -6.37 -22.36 17.93
C TYR A 106 -6.09 -23.34 19.08
N LEU A 107 -7.07 -23.69 19.93
CA LEU A 107 -6.92 -24.75 20.94
C LEU A 107 -6.96 -26.14 20.28
N SER A 108 -5.84 -26.53 19.69
CA SER A 108 -5.24 -27.80 20.08
C SER A 108 -4.38 -27.54 21.31
N ASP A 109 -4.35 -28.47 22.29
CA ASP A 109 -3.54 -28.43 23.51
C ASP A 109 -2.00 -28.42 23.26
N ALA A 110 -1.49 -27.49 22.46
CA ALA A 110 -0.08 -27.33 22.16
C ALA A 110 0.44 -26.07 22.86
N GLU A 111 1.24 -26.27 23.90
CA GLU A 111 2.02 -25.22 24.58
C GLU A 111 3.01 -24.49 23.63
N ASP A 112 3.11 -24.91 22.36
CA ASP A 112 4.07 -24.45 21.34
C ASP A 112 3.44 -23.63 20.18
N ASP A 113 2.20 -23.12 20.30
CA ASP A 113 1.64 -22.27 19.23
C ASP A 113 2.35 -20.89 19.16
N PRO A 114 3.01 -20.55 18.03
CA PRO A 114 3.65 -19.24 17.86
C PRO A 114 2.67 -18.08 17.98
N VAL A 115 1.39 -18.25 17.63
CA VAL A 115 0.35 -17.22 17.80
C VAL A 115 0.14 -16.92 19.28
N HIS A 116 0.02 -17.95 20.10
CA HIS A 116 -0.18 -17.79 21.54
C HIS A 116 1.04 -17.12 22.20
N THR A 117 2.25 -17.48 21.79
CA THR A 117 3.49 -16.83 22.29
C THR A 117 3.48 -15.34 21.97
N TYR A 118 3.17 -14.97 20.73
CA TYR A 118 3.10 -13.58 20.30
C TYR A 118 2.02 -12.78 21.06
N LEU A 119 0.81 -13.32 21.23
CA LEU A 119 -0.26 -12.65 21.96
C LEU A 119 0.10 -12.39 23.43
N LYS A 120 0.82 -13.34 24.05
CA LYS A 120 1.31 -13.20 25.43
C LYS A 120 2.39 -12.12 25.55
N GLU A 121 3.24 -11.94 24.55
CA GLU A 121 4.26 -10.89 24.53
C GLU A 121 3.62 -9.51 24.40
N ILE A 122 2.72 -9.31 23.44
CA ILE A 122 2.06 -8.00 23.26
C ILE A 122 1.12 -7.65 24.42
N GLY A 123 0.60 -8.64 25.14
CA GLY A 123 -0.24 -8.45 26.32
C GLY A 123 0.52 -7.90 27.54
N GLN A 124 1.85 -7.96 27.54
CA GLN A 124 2.68 -7.40 28.63
C GLN A 124 2.83 -5.88 28.53
N VAL A 125 2.65 -5.31 27.34
CA VAL A 125 2.76 -3.86 27.12
C VAL A 125 1.45 -3.19 27.54
N PRO A 126 1.48 -2.19 28.45
CA PRO A 126 0.28 -1.49 28.88
C PRO A 126 -0.29 -0.62 27.74
N LEU A 127 -1.61 -0.39 27.80
CA LEU A 127 -2.28 0.55 26.90
C LEU A 127 -1.89 1.99 27.23
N LEU A 128 -1.76 2.82 26.19
CA LEU A 128 -1.44 4.24 26.36
C LEU A 128 -2.68 5.06 26.72
N ALA A 129 -2.47 6.04 27.58
CA ALA A 129 -3.43 7.12 27.78
C ALA A 129 -3.35 8.14 26.63
N PRO A 130 -4.42 8.89 26.33
CA PRO A 130 -4.41 9.90 25.26
C PRO A 130 -3.30 10.96 25.40
N GLU A 131 -2.93 11.33 26.63
CA GLU A 131 -1.83 12.26 26.91
C GLU A 131 -0.49 11.66 26.51
N GLN A 132 -0.29 10.36 26.76
CA GLN A 132 0.94 9.64 26.43
C GLN A 132 1.11 9.49 24.91
N GLU A 133 0.01 9.34 24.16
CA GLU A 133 0.05 9.37 22.69
C GLU A 133 0.60 10.70 22.16
N ILE A 134 0.14 11.82 22.71
CA ILE A 134 0.61 13.17 22.33
C ILE A 134 2.09 13.32 22.67
N TRP A 135 2.51 12.91 23.87
CA TRP A 135 3.88 13.00 24.32
C TRP A 135 4.85 12.19 23.45
N LEU A 136 4.56 10.91 23.19
CA LEU A 136 5.37 10.05 22.33
C LEU A 136 5.41 10.60 20.89
N SER A 137 4.27 11.07 20.37
CA SER A 137 4.22 11.68 19.05
C SER A 137 5.00 13.00 18.97
N THR A 138 5.03 13.79 20.05
CA THR A 138 5.86 15.00 20.13
C THR A 138 7.35 14.64 20.07
N GLN A 139 7.80 13.61 20.78
CA GLN A 139 9.20 13.18 20.76
C GLN A 139 9.63 12.77 19.34
N LEU A 140 8.76 12.06 18.62
CA LEU A 140 8.97 11.69 17.21
C LEU A 140 9.01 12.92 16.29
N GLN A 141 8.07 13.85 16.45
CA GLN A 141 8.01 15.06 15.64
C GLN A 141 9.21 15.99 15.90
N ALA A 142 9.69 16.05 17.15
CA ALA A 142 10.83 16.87 17.52
C ALA A 142 12.10 16.48 16.75
N ALA A 143 12.39 15.18 16.62
CA ALA A 143 13.54 14.72 15.83
C ALA A 143 13.45 15.18 14.36
N ARG A 144 12.26 15.16 13.77
CA ARG A 144 12.05 15.65 12.40
C ARG A 144 12.17 17.15 12.25
N ILE A 145 11.64 17.90 13.22
CA ILE A 145 11.80 19.35 13.24
C ILE A 145 13.29 19.67 13.32
N LEU A 146 14.04 18.94 14.15
CA LEU A 146 15.49 19.09 14.23
C LEU A 146 16.19 18.79 12.90
N ASP A 147 15.83 17.69 12.22
CA ASP A 147 16.33 17.37 10.86
C ASP A 147 16.05 18.48 9.85
N GLN A 148 14.86 19.08 9.90
CA GLN A 148 14.47 20.17 9.01
C GLN A 148 15.28 21.44 9.29
N LEU A 149 15.47 21.77 10.57
CA LEU A 149 16.24 22.94 10.99
C LEU A 149 17.73 22.77 10.68
N SER A 150 18.30 21.59 10.91
CA SER A 150 19.70 21.29 10.59
C SER A 150 19.94 21.28 9.09
N SER A 151 19.01 20.72 8.29
CA SER A 151 19.09 20.75 6.83
C SER A 151 18.99 22.17 6.27
N ALA A 152 18.12 23.02 6.82
CA ALA A 152 18.01 24.41 6.44
C ALA A 152 19.29 25.20 6.76
N ALA A 153 19.83 25.00 7.96
CA ALA A 153 21.11 25.61 8.37
C ALA A 153 22.28 25.13 7.49
N MET A 154 22.32 23.84 7.13
CA MET A 154 23.34 23.28 6.23
C MET A 154 23.31 23.95 4.85
N ALA A 155 22.12 24.30 4.32
CA ALA A 155 22.00 24.97 3.03
C ALA A 155 22.57 26.40 3.04
N GLU A 156 22.63 27.05 4.20
CA GLU A 156 23.17 28.39 4.39
C GLU A 156 24.66 28.39 4.81
N ALA A 157 25.20 27.23 5.22
CA ALA A 157 26.55 27.09 5.74
C ALA A 157 27.63 26.99 4.64
N VAL A 158 28.85 27.43 4.97
CA VAL A 158 30.00 27.45 4.05
C VAL A 158 30.81 26.15 4.19
N ALA A 159 30.93 25.37 3.10
CA ALA A 159 31.39 23.97 3.12
C ALA A 159 32.86 23.70 3.56
N ASP A 160 33.72 24.71 3.72
CA ASP A 160 35.16 24.54 3.99
C ASP A 160 35.58 24.84 5.45
N ASP A 161 34.64 24.99 6.39
CA ASP A 161 34.94 25.28 7.81
C ASP A 161 35.17 24.00 8.64
N PRO A 162 36.28 23.86 9.39
CA PRO A 162 36.49 22.75 10.31
C PRO A 162 35.47 22.69 11.48
N ASN A 163 34.70 23.76 11.74
CA ASN A 163 33.65 23.81 12.77
C ASN A 163 32.22 23.78 12.19
N LEU A 164 32.06 23.26 10.97
CA LEU A 164 30.79 23.26 10.23
C LEU A 164 29.62 22.63 11.01
N GLU A 165 29.84 21.50 11.69
CA GLU A 165 28.79 20.83 12.48
C GLU A 165 28.28 21.73 13.63
N ALA A 166 29.17 22.31 14.43
CA ALA A 166 28.76 23.19 15.54
C ALA A 166 28.06 24.46 15.04
N GLN A 167 28.45 24.98 13.87
CA GLN A 167 27.80 26.12 13.24
C GLN A 167 26.37 25.77 12.79
N ILE A 168 26.16 24.58 12.24
CA ILE A 168 24.83 24.08 11.85
C ILE A 168 23.94 23.94 13.09
N ASP A 169 24.45 23.32 14.15
CA ASP A 169 23.71 23.14 15.41
C ASP A 169 23.31 24.48 16.04
N PHE A 170 24.24 25.43 16.04
CA PHE A 170 24.02 26.78 16.53
C PHE A 170 22.92 27.51 15.73
N GLN A 171 23.03 27.48 14.40
CA GLN A 171 22.03 28.11 13.52
C GLN A 171 20.65 27.44 13.62
N ALA A 172 20.60 26.11 13.68
CA ALA A 172 19.37 25.36 13.88
C ALA A 172 18.69 25.72 15.21
N MET A 173 19.47 25.90 16.28
CA MET A 173 18.95 26.30 17.59
C MET A 173 18.42 27.74 17.60
N LEU A 174 19.08 28.66 16.90
CA LEU A 174 18.57 30.03 16.71
C LEU A 174 17.26 30.04 15.90
N ALA A 175 17.18 29.24 14.84
CA ALA A 175 15.96 29.09 14.04
C ALA A 175 14.82 28.45 14.85
N ASN A 176 15.12 27.47 15.71
CA ASN A 176 14.16 26.91 16.66
C ASN A 176 13.62 28.00 17.61
N TYR A 177 14.50 28.83 18.16
CA TYR A 177 14.10 29.92 19.06
C TYR A 177 13.28 31.01 18.34
N ALA A 178 13.61 31.34 17.10
CA ALA A 178 12.78 32.23 16.28
C ALA A 178 11.37 31.64 16.05
N THR A 179 11.30 30.32 15.82
CA THR A 179 10.02 29.59 15.70
C THR A 179 9.21 29.65 16.99
N LEU A 180 9.85 29.51 18.15
CA LEU A 180 9.21 29.69 19.46
C LEU A 180 8.56 31.08 19.60
N LEU A 181 9.29 32.14 19.24
CA LEU A 181 8.78 33.52 19.32
C LEU A 181 7.61 33.75 18.36
N ALA A 182 7.70 33.21 17.14
CA ALA A 182 6.63 33.28 16.16
C ALA A 182 5.38 32.53 16.64
N GLY A 183 5.54 31.30 17.13
CA GLY A 183 4.46 30.48 17.68
C GLY A 183 3.81 31.13 18.90
N TYR A 184 4.59 31.74 19.79
CA TYR A 184 4.06 32.50 20.94
C TYR A 184 3.20 33.68 20.52
N LYS A 185 3.62 34.43 19.49
CA LYS A 185 2.84 35.53 18.94
C LYS A 185 1.56 35.02 18.27
N GLN A 186 1.66 33.97 17.46
CA GLN A 186 0.50 33.36 16.78
C GLN A 186 -0.51 32.79 17.76
N ALA A 187 -0.06 32.15 18.84
CA ALA A 187 -0.95 31.64 19.88
C ALA A 187 -1.72 32.78 20.58
N PHE A 188 -1.07 33.93 20.81
CA PHE A 188 -1.73 35.11 21.38
C PHE A 188 -2.72 35.75 20.41
N ASP A 189 -2.36 35.86 19.13
CA ASP A 189 -3.24 36.39 18.09
C ASP A 189 -4.45 35.46 17.87
N ALA A 190 -4.25 34.14 17.84
CA ALA A 190 -5.30 33.14 17.71
C ALA A 190 -6.22 33.09 18.93
N SER A 191 -5.66 33.16 20.16
CA SER A 191 -6.48 33.18 21.38
C SER A 191 -7.34 34.44 21.45
N ALA A 192 -6.84 35.58 20.95
CA ALA A 192 -7.62 36.82 20.85
C ALA A 192 -8.78 36.72 19.85
N VAL A 193 -8.64 35.96 18.76
CA VAL A 193 -9.70 35.73 17.77
C VAL A 193 -10.82 34.85 18.34
N ILE A 194 -10.48 33.86 19.16
CA ILE A 194 -11.42 32.90 19.76
C ILE A 194 -11.99 33.45 21.10
N GLU A 195 -11.50 34.61 21.57
CA GLU A 195 -11.84 35.22 22.86
C GLU A 195 -11.54 34.31 24.07
N VAL A 196 -10.42 33.56 24.00
CA VAL A 196 -9.95 32.68 25.07
C VAL A 196 -8.62 33.20 25.64
N ASP A 197 -8.38 32.96 26.93
CA ASP A 197 -7.10 33.29 27.56
C ASP A 197 -5.94 32.52 26.89
N PRO A 198 -4.82 33.18 26.56
CA PRO A 198 -3.69 32.52 25.91
C PRO A 198 -3.09 31.40 26.79
N PRO A 199 -2.45 30.39 26.18
CA PRO A 199 -1.86 29.28 26.94
C PRO A 199 -0.73 29.78 27.86
N ASP A 200 -0.68 29.26 29.09
CA ASP A 200 0.37 29.61 30.05
C ASP A 200 1.70 28.99 29.63
N PHE A 201 2.61 29.85 29.18
CA PHE A 201 3.94 29.46 28.75
C PHE A 201 4.73 28.71 29.82
N LEU A 202 4.62 29.06 31.10
CA LEU A 202 5.37 28.40 32.17
C LEU A 202 4.91 26.97 32.38
N LEU A 203 3.59 26.71 32.29
CA LEU A 203 3.03 25.38 32.40
C LEU A 203 3.39 24.52 31.19
N LEU A 204 3.28 25.07 29.97
CA LEU A 204 3.72 24.39 28.74
C LEU A 204 5.22 24.04 28.79
N ALA A 205 6.06 25.00 29.18
CA ALA A 205 7.49 24.80 29.25
C ALA A 205 7.88 23.80 30.34
N GLN A 206 7.16 23.78 31.46
CA GLN A 206 7.37 22.78 32.51
C GLN A 206 6.99 21.38 32.00
N GLU A 207 5.86 21.23 31.32
CA GLU A 207 5.44 19.96 30.73
C GLU A 207 6.45 19.45 29.68
N ALA A 208 6.91 20.33 28.77
CA ALA A 208 7.90 19.97 27.75
C ALA A 208 9.24 19.51 28.35
N ARG A 209 9.64 20.10 29.49
CA ARG A 209 10.84 19.68 30.22
C ARG A 209 10.64 18.34 30.92
N LEU A 210 9.48 18.09 31.53
CA LEU A 210 9.17 16.81 32.15
C LEU A 210 9.17 15.66 31.13
N LEU A 211 8.71 15.95 29.90
CA LEU A 211 8.72 14.97 28.81
C LEU A 211 10.13 14.46 28.47
N ARG A 212 11.19 15.26 28.69
CA ARG A 212 12.58 14.83 28.51
C ARG A 212 13.07 13.86 29.59
N GLU A 213 12.41 13.84 30.75
CA GLU A 213 12.76 12.97 31.87
C GLU A 213 11.96 11.68 31.86
N ALA A 214 10.65 11.75 31.61
CA ALA A 214 9.78 10.58 31.50
C ALA A 214 8.50 10.89 30.71
N TRP A 215 8.07 9.94 29.86
CA TRP A 215 6.78 10.02 29.18
C TRP A 215 5.61 9.42 29.99
N HIS A 216 5.87 8.69 31.08
CA HIS A 216 4.84 8.12 31.96
C HIS A 216 4.73 8.91 33.28
N SER A 217 4.40 10.20 33.17
CA SER A 217 4.06 11.01 34.35
C SER A 217 2.63 10.76 34.80
N GLU A 218 2.41 10.61 36.10
CA GLU A 218 1.06 10.59 36.70
C GLU A 218 0.38 11.98 36.67
N SER A 219 1.17 13.03 36.42
CA SER A 219 0.65 14.39 36.25
C SER A 219 0.09 14.51 34.83
N GLY A 220 -1.21 14.71 34.69
CA GLY A 220 -1.86 14.87 33.38
C GLY A 220 -1.28 16.03 32.56
N SER A 221 -1.50 15.99 31.23
CA SER A 221 -1.03 17.02 30.30
C SER A 221 -1.81 18.33 30.47
N TYR A 222 -1.10 19.44 30.71
CA TYR A 222 -1.69 20.77 30.73
C TYR A 222 -2.12 21.19 29.31
N LEU A 223 -1.24 20.97 28.32
CA LEU A 223 -1.52 21.29 26.92
C LEU A 223 -2.82 20.63 26.44
N ARG A 224 -3.00 19.34 26.73
CA ARG A 224 -4.22 18.63 26.37
C ARG A 224 -5.44 19.15 27.13
N GLN A 225 -5.34 19.41 28.43
CA GLN A 225 -6.46 19.95 29.20
C GLN A 225 -6.92 21.30 28.65
N TYR A 226 -5.97 22.20 28.39
CA TYR A 226 -6.22 23.51 27.80
C TYR A 226 -6.92 23.43 26.43
N LEU A 227 -6.47 22.53 25.55
CA LEU A 227 -7.08 22.36 24.22
C LEU A 227 -8.43 21.62 24.27
N ASN A 228 -8.60 20.66 25.18
CA ASN A 228 -9.82 19.87 25.28
C ASN A 228 -10.99 20.65 25.91
N ASP A 229 -10.71 21.70 26.69
CA ASP A 229 -11.72 22.66 27.14
C ASP A 229 -12.33 23.47 25.96
N GLY A 230 -11.77 23.32 24.74
CA GLY A 230 -12.05 24.14 23.57
C GLY A 230 -12.53 23.46 22.29
N ASN A 231 -13.26 22.33 22.33
CA ASN A 231 -13.72 21.65 21.10
C ASN A 231 -12.59 21.34 20.07
N TRP A 232 -11.36 21.14 20.56
CA TRP A 232 -10.21 20.80 19.73
C TRP A 232 -10.46 19.54 18.89
N GLY A 233 -10.18 19.62 17.58
CA GLY A 233 -10.43 18.58 16.60
C GLY A 233 -11.78 18.68 15.86
N GLN A 234 -12.69 19.58 16.27
CA GLN A 234 -14.00 19.76 15.61
C GLN A 234 -14.17 21.14 14.96
N ASP A 235 -13.51 22.17 15.48
CA ASP A 235 -13.64 23.56 15.01
C ASP A 235 -12.33 24.05 14.35
N GLU A 236 -12.44 24.63 13.15
CA GLU A 236 -11.33 25.19 12.37
C GLU A 236 -10.70 26.41 13.06
N ALA A 237 -11.45 27.14 13.89
CA ALA A 237 -10.88 28.24 14.67
C ALA A 237 -9.85 27.74 15.71
N TRP A 238 -10.09 26.57 16.30
CA TRP A 238 -9.22 25.99 17.33
C TRP A 238 -7.98 25.28 16.76
N THR A 239 -7.96 24.97 15.46
CA THR A 239 -6.80 24.31 14.85
C THR A 239 -5.58 25.21 14.83
N ASP A 240 -5.76 26.51 14.56
CA ASP A 240 -4.65 27.46 14.53
C ASP A 240 -4.02 27.65 15.93
N LEU A 241 -4.88 27.75 16.96
CA LEU A 241 -4.45 27.84 18.35
C LEU A 241 -3.74 26.55 18.81
N ALA A 242 -4.26 25.38 18.44
CA ALA A 242 -3.65 24.10 18.73
C ALA A 242 -2.27 23.97 18.06
N GLN A 243 -2.17 24.23 16.76
CA GLN A 243 -0.92 24.17 16.02
C GLN A 243 0.13 25.13 16.58
N SER A 244 -0.26 26.35 16.94
CA SER A 244 0.64 27.32 17.59
C SER A 244 1.09 26.82 18.97
N SER A 245 0.19 26.23 19.76
CA SER A 245 0.51 25.71 21.10
C SER A 245 1.45 24.49 21.04
N PHE A 246 1.22 23.57 20.10
CA PHE A 246 2.14 22.45 19.83
C PHE A 246 3.49 22.92 19.28
N SER A 247 3.50 23.97 18.46
CA SER A 247 4.75 24.59 17.99
C SER A 247 5.57 25.14 19.16
N ILE A 248 4.94 25.85 20.11
CA ILE A 248 5.60 26.31 21.33
C ILE A 248 6.12 25.13 22.14
N PHE A 249 5.29 24.10 22.35
CA PHE A 249 5.64 22.92 23.13
C PHE A 249 6.86 22.19 22.55
N SER A 250 6.85 21.91 21.24
CA SER A 250 7.95 21.28 20.51
C SER A 250 9.21 22.15 20.50
N ALA A 251 9.07 23.46 20.32
CA ALA A 251 10.23 24.36 20.32
C ALA A 251 10.91 24.43 21.70
N VAL A 252 10.14 24.44 22.80
CA VAL A 252 10.70 24.32 24.16
C VAL A 252 11.28 22.93 24.39
N TYR A 253 10.62 21.88 23.90
CA TYR A 253 11.14 20.52 23.97
C TYR A 253 12.48 20.38 23.25
N LEU A 254 12.77 21.13 22.18
CA LEU A 254 14.05 21.08 21.48
C LEU A 254 15.19 21.83 22.20
N LEU A 255 14.87 22.76 23.11
CA LEU A 255 15.88 23.51 23.85
C LEU A 255 16.64 22.64 24.86
N PRO A 256 17.98 22.79 24.97
CA PRO A 256 18.76 22.22 26.06
C PRO A 256 18.18 22.58 27.43
N SER A 257 18.27 21.67 28.40
CA SER A 257 17.66 21.83 29.73
C SER A 257 18.11 23.10 30.46
N GLU A 258 19.38 23.48 30.30
CA GLU A 258 19.96 24.70 30.87
C GLU A 258 19.37 25.97 30.23
N LEU A 259 19.31 26.02 28.90
CA LEU A 259 18.76 27.16 28.16
C LEU A 259 17.26 27.31 28.40
N SER A 260 16.51 26.20 28.40
CA SER A 260 15.09 26.18 28.74
C SER A 260 14.84 26.74 30.15
N ALA A 261 15.67 26.36 31.14
CA ALA A 261 15.58 26.90 32.49
C ALA A 261 15.91 28.41 32.56
N GLN A 262 16.87 28.89 31.78
CA GLN A 262 17.19 30.31 31.68
C GLN A 262 16.05 31.13 31.05
N VAL A 263 15.46 30.64 29.95
CA VAL A 263 14.29 31.26 29.30
C VAL A 263 13.11 31.35 30.27
N MET A 264 12.79 30.27 30.98
CA MET A 264 11.72 30.28 32.00
C MET A 264 12.01 31.26 33.15
N SER A 265 13.26 31.32 33.63
CA SER A 265 13.67 32.26 34.69
C SER A 265 13.57 33.72 34.25
N TYR A 266 13.91 34.02 32.98
CA TYR A 266 13.72 35.33 32.39
C TYR A 266 12.25 35.69 32.26
N TYR A 267 11.42 34.77 31.74
CA TYR A 267 9.97 34.97 31.61
C TYR A 267 9.33 35.25 32.97
N LYS A 268 9.70 34.50 34.01
CA LYS A 268 9.20 34.70 35.39
C LYS A 268 9.55 36.08 35.97
N LYS A 269 10.70 36.66 35.58
CA LYS A 269 11.15 37.98 36.07
C LYS A 269 10.55 39.14 35.27
N ASN A 270 10.42 38.98 33.95
CA ASN A 270 10.14 40.08 33.02
C ASN A 270 8.73 40.01 32.40
N GLY A 271 8.01 38.90 32.55
CA GLY A 271 6.67 38.68 31.99
C GLY A 271 6.63 38.56 30.46
N ARG A 272 7.78 38.43 29.80
CA ARG A 272 7.90 38.29 28.34
C ARG A 272 9.07 37.37 27.99
N LEU A 273 9.02 36.77 26.79
CA LEU A 273 10.12 35.98 26.25
C LEU A 273 11.32 36.89 25.90
N PRO A 274 12.57 36.39 26.02
CA PRO A 274 13.76 37.13 25.59
C PRO A 274 13.76 37.38 24.08
N ASP A 275 14.32 38.51 23.64
CA ASP A 275 14.52 38.79 22.21
C ASP A 275 15.61 37.88 21.62
N THR A 276 15.63 37.71 20.29
CA THR A 276 16.61 36.87 19.59
C THR A 276 18.05 37.23 19.94
N ASP A 277 18.34 38.53 20.08
CA ASP A 277 19.67 39.03 20.41
C ASP A 277 20.09 38.65 21.84
N THR A 278 19.14 38.67 22.78
CA THR A 278 19.40 38.25 24.18
C THR A 278 19.63 36.75 24.26
N PHE A 279 18.89 35.97 23.46
CA PHE A 279 19.08 34.52 23.38
C PHE A 279 20.41 34.16 22.71
N TYR A 280 20.82 34.92 21.69
CA TYR A 280 22.12 34.77 21.03
C TYR A 280 23.28 34.92 22.03
N GLU A 281 23.20 35.88 22.96
CA GLU A 281 24.22 36.06 24.01
C GLU A 281 24.32 34.89 24.99
N TRP A 282 23.27 34.07 25.12
CA TRP A 282 23.24 32.90 26.00
C TRP A 282 23.73 31.63 25.31
N LEU A 283 23.74 31.60 23.98
CA LEU A 283 24.17 30.48 23.17
C LEU A 283 25.67 30.62 22.87
N SER A 284 26.47 29.57 23.06
CA SER A 284 27.89 29.61 22.70
C SER A 284 28.21 28.65 21.56
N ASP A 285 29.06 29.10 20.63
CA ASP A 285 29.44 28.38 19.40
C ASP A 285 30.27 27.09 19.67
N GLU A 286 30.74 26.88 20.91
CA GLU A 286 31.55 25.72 21.33
C GLU A 286 30.81 24.80 22.33
N ASP A 287 29.48 24.93 22.43
CA ASP A 287 28.69 24.16 23.39
C ASP A 287 28.61 22.66 23.04
N VAL A 288 29.43 21.85 23.72
CA VAL A 288 29.30 20.37 23.78
C VAL A 288 27.87 19.95 24.15
N ASN A 289 27.15 20.82 24.86
CA ASN A 289 25.76 20.64 25.25
C ASN A 289 24.78 20.58 24.07
N LEU A 290 25.05 21.23 22.94
CA LEU A 290 24.16 21.20 21.76
C LEU A 290 24.20 19.84 21.08
N LYS A 291 25.39 19.30 20.84
CA LYS A 291 25.57 17.96 20.26
C LYS A 291 25.03 16.86 21.17
N PHE A 292 25.24 16.99 22.48
CA PHE A 292 24.62 16.07 23.45
C PHE A 292 23.09 16.17 23.43
N ASN A 293 22.54 17.38 23.32
CA ASN A 293 21.10 17.60 23.23
C ASN A 293 20.49 16.96 21.97
N GLU A 294 21.12 17.14 20.81
CA GLU A 294 20.73 16.48 19.56
C GLU A 294 20.73 14.96 19.71
N TYR A 295 21.84 14.37 20.18
CA TYR A 295 21.93 12.93 20.41
C TYR A 295 20.81 12.41 21.33
N MET A 296 20.52 13.13 22.42
CA MET A 296 19.44 12.77 23.33
C MET A 296 18.05 12.83 22.67
N ILE A 297 17.79 13.83 21.82
CA ILE A 297 16.52 13.96 21.11
C ILE A 297 16.30 12.76 20.18
N TYR A 298 17.31 12.35 19.41
CA TYR A 298 17.19 11.18 18.55
C TYR A 298 16.99 9.88 19.32
N ASN A 299 17.71 9.66 20.43
CA ASN A 299 17.50 8.46 21.24
C ASN A 299 16.10 8.40 21.83
N LEU A 300 15.60 9.52 22.37
CA LEU A 300 14.24 9.59 22.91
C LEU A 300 13.19 9.40 21.82
N ALA A 301 13.44 9.86 20.59
CA ALA A 301 12.55 9.63 19.46
C ALA A 301 12.52 8.16 19.04
N GLU A 302 13.66 7.47 18.99
CA GLU A 302 13.71 6.02 18.73
C GLU A 302 12.99 5.22 19.82
N GLU A 303 13.25 5.53 21.09
CA GLU A 303 12.51 4.91 22.21
C GLU A 303 11.01 5.22 22.14
N ALA A 304 10.63 6.44 21.75
CA ALA A 304 9.23 6.80 21.58
C ALA A 304 8.56 6.02 20.44
N LYS A 305 9.29 5.77 19.35
CA LYS A 305 8.83 4.95 18.23
C LYS A 305 8.53 3.52 18.71
N ASP A 306 9.46 2.91 19.44
CA ASP A 306 9.31 1.55 19.96
C ASP A 306 8.16 1.46 20.97
N ASN A 307 8.03 2.44 21.86
CA ASN A 307 6.95 2.47 22.85
C ASN A 307 5.56 2.67 22.20
N LEU A 308 5.46 3.61 21.25
CA LEU A 308 4.21 3.89 20.55
C LEU A 308 3.78 2.72 19.66
N THR A 309 4.72 2.07 18.98
CA THR A 309 4.44 0.87 18.18
C THR A 309 4.03 -0.30 19.07
N GLY A 310 4.82 -0.59 20.12
CA GLY A 310 4.59 -1.69 21.05
C GLY A 310 3.20 -1.65 21.71
N ALA A 311 2.78 -0.48 22.19
CA ALA A 311 1.48 -0.32 22.83
C ALA A 311 0.28 -0.52 21.88
N ASN A 312 0.52 -0.36 20.57
CA ASN A 312 -0.51 -0.46 19.54
C ASN A 312 -0.49 -1.79 18.77
N LEU A 313 0.39 -2.75 19.12
CA LEU A 313 0.40 -4.07 18.48
C LEU A 313 -0.92 -4.84 18.65
N ARG A 314 -1.62 -4.64 19.78
CA ARG A 314 -2.94 -5.24 20.03
C ARG A 314 -4.01 -4.75 19.03
N LEU A 315 -3.90 -3.50 18.56
CA LEU A 315 -4.78 -2.95 17.53
C LEU A 315 -4.57 -3.67 16.19
N VAL A 316 -3.32 -3.98 15.83
CA VAL A 316 -3.01 -4.69 14.58
C VAL A 316 -3.67 -6.06 14.57
N VAL A 317 -3.56 -6.81 15.68
CA VAL A 317 -4.19 -8.13 15.82
C VAL A 317 -5.72 -8.03 15.67
N SER A 318 -6.36 -7.05 16.30
CA SER A 318 -7.82 -6.90 16.24
C SER A 318 -8.32 -6.57 14.82
N VAL A 319 -7.55 -5.80 14.05
CA VAL A 319 -7.82 -5.51 12.63
C VAL A 319 -7.56 -6.74 11.76
N ALA A 320 -6.38 -7.36 11.86
CA ALA A 320 -5.96 -8.50 11.05
C ALA A 320 -6.88 -9.72 11.21
N LYS A 321 -7.43 -9.92 12.41
CA LYS A 321 -8.39 -11.01 12.70
C LYS A 321 -9.62 -10.99 11.77
N ARG A 322 -10.06 -9.82 11.30
CA ARG A 322 -11.19 -9.70 10.36
C ARG A 322 -10.86 -10.21 8.95
N TYR A 323 -9.58 -10.42 8.64
CA TYR A 323 -9.08 -10.86 7.34
C TYR A 323 -8.64 -12.34 7.33
N MET A 324 -8.86 -13.07 8.42
CA MET A 324 -8.58 -14.51 8.49
C MET A 324 -9.36 -15.30 7.44
N GLY A 325 -8.74 -16.37 6.92
CA GLY A 325 -9.37 -17.25 5.93
C GLY A 325 -9.36 -16.72 4.48
N ARG A 326 -8.63 -15.64 4.20
CA ARG A 326 -8.48 -15.07 2.85
C ARG A 326 -7.23 -15.55 2.09
N GLY A 327 -6.67 -16.70 2.47
CA GLY A 327 -5.51 -17.31 1.81
C GLY A 327 -4.14 -17.00 2.42
N ILE A 328 -4.07 -16.14 3.45
CA ILE A 328 -2.85 -15.83 4.20
C ILE A 328 -3.02 -16.21 5.68
N HIS A 329 -1.95 -16.68 6.31
CA HIS A 329 -1.93 -17.04 7.72
C HIS A 329 -2.03 -15.81 8.63
N LEU A 330 -2.63 -15.94 9.82
CA LEU A 330 -2.87 -14.82 10.74
C LEU A 330 -1.57 -14.08 11.12
N LEU A 331 -0.49 -14.80 11.40
CA LEU A 331 0.78 -14.18 11.75
C LEU A 331 1.32 -13.30 10.63
N ASP A 332 1.21 -13.76 9.38
CA ASP A 332 1.68 -13.00 8.22
C ASP A 332 0.82 -11.75 8.03
N LEU A 333 -0.50 -11.85 8.18
CA LEU A 333 -1.40 -10.69 8.19
C LEU A 333 -1.04 -9.70 9.31
N VAL A 334 -0.69 -10.19 10.50
CA VAL A 334 -0.27 -9.35 11.62
C VAL A 334 1.07 -8.67 11.32
N GLN A 335 2.03 -9.37 10.71
CA GLN A 335 3.30 -8.74 10.34
C GLN A 335 3.13 -7.66 9.28
N GLU A 336 2.33 -7.92 8.25
CA GLU A 336 2.00 -6.91 7.23
C GLU A 336 1.24 -5.73 7.85
N GLY A 337 0.32 -6.00 8.79
CA GLY A 337 -0.34 -4.98 9.59
C GLY A 337 0.61 -4.16 10.47
N ASN A 338 1.65 -4.78 11.04
CA ASN A 338 2.68 -4.10 11.83
C ASN A 338 3.51 -3.16 10.95
N VAL A 339 3.78 -3.52 9.70
CA VAL A 339 4.40 -2.61 8.71
C VAL A 339 3.50 -1.41 8.45
N GLY A 340 2.19 -1.62 8.32
CA GLY A 340 1.21 -0.54 8.23
C GLY A 340 1.20 0.36 9.48
N LEU A 341 1.25 -0.23 10.67
CA LEU A 341 1.33 0.51 11.93
C LEU A 341 2.60 1.37 12.02
N LEU A 342 3.76 0.84 11.62
CA LEU A 342 5.02 1.58 11.61
C LEU A 342 4.92 2.84 10.74
N ARG A 343 4.32 2.73 9.56
CA ARG A 343 4.04 3.88 8.68
C ARG A 343 3.08 4.88 9.33
N ALA A 344 2.07 4.39 10.04
CA ALA A 344 1.15 5.26 10.79
C ALA A 344 1.87 6.02 11.90
N VAL A 345 2.72 5.34 12.69
CA VAL A 345 3.51 5.97 13.76
C VAL A 345 4.42 7.03 13.19
N GLU A 346 5.05 6.76 12.04
CA GLU A 346 5.84 7.76 11.36
C GLU A 346 4.94 8.93 10.93
N LYS A 347 3.87 8.75 10.19
CA LYS A 347 3.13 9.89 9.62
C LYS A 347 2.10 10.54 10.56
N PHE A 348 1.97 10.08 11.79
CA PHE A 348 0.95 10.59 12.69
C PHE A 348 1.19 12.04 13.09
N ASP A 349 0.14 12.85 13.00
CA ASP A 349 0.12 14.25 13.39
C ASP A 349 -0.88 14.45 14.53
N HIS A 350 -0.34 14.59 15.74
CA HIS A 350 -1.13 14.77 16.95
C HIS A 350 -1.77 16.16 17.05
N THR A 351 -1.35 17.15 16.25
CA THR A 351 -1.89 18.52 16.32
C THR A 351 -3.35 18.61 15.87
N LYS A 352 -3.78 17.64 15.06
CA LYS A 352 -5.12 17.54 14.46
C LYS A 352 -6.23 17.10 15.43
N GLY A 353 -5.89 16.59 16.62
CA GLY A 353 -6.88 16.23 17.66
C GLY A 353 -7.58 14.89 17.50
N TYR A 354 -7.18 14.07 16.52
CA TYR A 354 -7.69 12.70 16.36
C TYR A 354 -6.90 11.71 17.23
N LYS A 355 -7.59 10.65 17.69
CA LYS A 355 -6.92 9.54 18.39
C LYS A 355 -5.98 8.80 17.44
N PHE A 356 -4.85 8.34 17.96
CA PHE A 356 -3.89 7.58 17.16
C PHE A 356 -4.52 6.31 16.55
N SER A 357 -5.35 5.61 17.31
CA SER A 357 -6.02 4.37 16.87
C SER A 357 -6.88 4.54 15.61
N THR A 358 -7.61 5.65 15.50
CA THR A 358 -8.43 5.96 14.31
C THR A 358 -7.56 6.11 13.07
N TYR A 359 -6.44 6.84 13.19
CA TYR A 359 -5.50 7.04 12.09
C TYR A 359 -4.75 5.75 11.72
N ALA A 360 -4.24 5.02 12.72
CA ALA A 360 -3.48 3.79 12.52
C ALA A 360 -4.30 2.68 11.87
N THR A 361 -5.59 2.57 12.22
CA THR A 361 -6.49 1.56 11.64
C THR A 361 -6.52 1.61 10.12
N TRP A 362 -6.44 2.80 9.52
CA TRP A 362 -6.39 2.95 8.07
C TRP A 362 -5.15 2.32 7.44
N TRP A 363 -3.97 2.69 7.94
CA TRP A 363 -2.69 2.19 7.43
C TRP A 363 -2.51 0.69 7.66
N ILE A 364 -2.95 0.18 8.83
CA ILE A 364 -2.94 -1.26 9.12
C ILE A 364 -3.81 -1.98 8.09
N ARG A 365 -5.06 -1.54 7.91
CA ARG A 365 -6.00 -2.17 7.00
C ARG A 365 -5.51 -2.15 5.55
N GLN A 366 -4.91 -1.02 5.15
CA GLN A 366 -4.34 -0.85 3.83
C GLN A 366 -3.20 -1.85 3.58
N ALA A 367 -2.25 -1.96 4.51
CA ALA A 367 -1.15 -2.89 4.41
C ALA A 367 -1.64 -4.35 4.35
N VAL A 368 -2.57 -4.73 5.23
CA VAL A 368 -3.16 -6.07 5.25
C VAL A 368 -3.89 -6.39 3.93
N SER A 369 -4.71 -5.46 3.42
CA SER A 369 -5.47 -5.68 2.18
C SER A 369 -4.57 -5.79 0.96
N ARG A 370 -3.51 -4.96 0.89
CA ARG A 370 -2.49 -5.03 -0.17
C ARG A 370 -1.71 -6.34 -0.11
N ALA A 371 -1.31 -6.81 1.08
CA ALA A 371 -0.63 -8.08 1.24
C ALA A 371 -1.50 -9.26 0.77
N ILE A 372 -2.80 -9.24 1.06
CA ILE A 372 -3.75 -10.24 0.56
C ILE A 372 -3.80 -10.23 -0.97
N ALA A 373 -3.92 -9.06 -1.59
CA ALA A 373 -3.93 -8.97 -3.05
C ALA A 373 -2.63 -9.51 -3.68
N ASP A 374 -1.48 -9.29 -3.03
CA ASP A 374 -0.16 -9.61 -3.58
C ASP A 374 0.31 -11.05 -3.31
N GLN A 375 -0.06 -11.63 -2.16
CA GLN A 375 0.52 -12.87 -1.64
C GLN A 375 -0.50 -14.01 -1.46
N ALA A 376 -1.81 -13.74 -1.43
CA ALA A 376 -2.80 -14.77 -1.08
C ALA A 376 -2.95 -15.88 -2.14
N ARG A 377 -2.49 -15.65 -3.37
CA ARG A 377 -2.61 -16.62 -4.47
C ARG A 377 -1.26 -17.15 -4.92
N THR A 378 -1.23 -18.43 -5.26
CA THR A 378 -0.04 -19.13 -5.80
C THR A 378 0.46 -18.47 -7.09
N ILE A 379 -0.46 -18.04 -7.95
CA ILE A 379 -0.14 -17.25 -9.14
C ILE A 379 -0.51 -15.81 -8.81
N ARG A 380 0.51 -14.95 -8.72
CA ARG A 380 0.32 -13.53 -8.40
C ARG A 380 -0.55 -12.86 -9.46
N ILE A 381 -1.58 -12.16 -9.01
CA ILE A 381 -2.48 -11.36 -9.84
C ILE A 381 -2.25 -9.88 -9.49
N PRO A 382 -2.22 -8.95 -10.46
CA PRO A 382 -2.13 -7.53 -10.17
C PRO A 382 -3.29 -7.01 -9.29
N VAL A 383 -3.03 -6.02 -8.43
CA VAL A 383 -4.00 -5.51 -7.44
C VAL A 383 -5.33 -5.05 -8.07
N HIS A 384 -5.30 -4.31 -9.19
CA HIS A 384 -6.51 -3.87 -9.88
C HIS A 384 -7.38 -5.04 -10.38
N MET A 385 -6.77 -6.18 -10.73
CA MET A 385 -7.53 -7.38 -11.09
C MET A 385 -8.15 -8.04 -9.86
N PHE A 386 -7.49 -7.97 -8.70
CA PHE A 386 -8.06 -8.45 -7.44
C PHE A 386 -9.29 -7.61 -7.00
N GLU A 387 -9.24 -6.29 -7.15
CA GLU A 387 -10.37 -5.39 -6.90
C GLU A 387 -11.57 -5.70 -7.81
N THR A 388 -11.33 -5.86 -9.11
CA THR A 388 -12.41 -6.22 -10.06
C THR A 388 -13.02 -7.58 -9.74
N ILE A 389 -12.22 -8.56 -9.30
CA ILE A 389 -12.73 -9.86 -8.83
C ILE A 389 -13.62 -9.69 -7.60
N ASN A 390 -13.18 -8.94 -6.58
CA ASN A 390 -13.98 -8.71 -5.38
C ASN A 390 -15.28 -7.97 -5.69
N LYS A 391 -15.24 -7.00 -6.61
CA LYS A 391 -16.43 -6.29 -7.08
C LYS A 391 -17.43 -7.23 -7.74
N ILE A 392 -16.96 -8.13 -8.62
CA ILE A 392 -17.79 -9.16 -9.25
C ILE A 392 -18.37 -10.10 -8.18
N VAL A 393 -17.57 -10.56 -7.20
CA VAL A 393 -18.03 -11.45 -6.13
C VAL A 393 -19.06 -10.77 -5.22
N LYS A 394 -18.87 -9.48 -4.89
CA LYS A 394 -19.83 -8.69 -4.10
C LYS A 394 -21.15 -8.55 -4.86
N MET A 395 -21.08 -8.11 -6.11
CA MET A 395 -22.26 -7.97 -6.96
C MET A 395 -22.98 -9.31 -7.19
N GLN A 396 -22.23 -10.41 -7.34
CA GLN A 396 -22.81 -11.74 -7.43
C GLN A 396 -23.61 -12.08 -6.17
N ARG A 397 -23.09 -11.80 -4.97
CA ARG A 397 -23.81 -12.03 -3.69
C ARG A 397 -25.06 -11.15 -3.58
N ASP A 398 -24.95 -9.87 -3.95
CA ASP A 398 -26.08 -8.93 -3.92
C ASP A 398 -27.19 -9.38 -4.89
N LEU A 399 -26.82 -9.79 -6.11
CA LEU A 399 -27.75 -10.30 -7.10
C LEU A 399 -28.39 -11.63 -6.71
N VAL A 400 -27.66 -12.52 -6.02
CA VAL A 400 -28.26 -13.76 -5.47
C VAL A 400 -29.41 -13.42 -4.53
N GLN A 401 -29.27 -12.37 -3.71
CA GLN A 401 -30.33 -11.94 -2.79
C GLN A 401 -31.55 -11.35 -3.51
N VAL A 402 -31.34 -10.65 -4.62
CA VAL A 402 -32.41 -10.02 -5.42
C VAL A 402 -33.12 -11.05 -6.32
N LEU A 403 -32.36 -11.90 -7.01
CA LEU A 403 -32.85 -12.81 -8.05
C LEU A 403 -33.26 -14.19 -7.50
N ASN A 404 -32.85 -14.55 -6.28
CA ASN A 404 -33.04 -15.87 -5.68
C ASN A 404 -32.47 -17.05 -6.50
N HIS A 405 -31.51 -16.79 -7.40
CA HIS A 405 -30.71 -17.81 -8.09
C HIS A 405 -29.28 -17.30 -8.31
N GLU A 406 -28.37 -18.20 -8.66
CA GLU A 406 -27.02 -17.80 -9.06
C GLU A 406 -27.11 -16.98 -10.36
N PRO A 407 -26.58 -15.75 -10.38
CA PRO A 407 -26.67 -14.88 -11.54
C PRO A 407 -25.80 -15.42 -12.67
N THR A 408 -26.30 -15.31 -13.89
CA THR A 408 -25.55 -15.64 -15.09
C THR A 408 -24.52 -14.57 -15.39
N VAL A 409 -23.48 -14.92 -16.18
CA VAL A 409 -22.46 -13.95 -16.64
C VAL A 409 -23.11 -12.80 -17.44
N GLU A 410 -24.23 -13.07 -18.09
CA GLU A 410 -25.01 -12.08 -18.85
C GLU A 410 -25.69 -11.06 -17.94
N GLU A 411 -26.31 -11.51 -16.84
CA GLU A 411 -26.92 -10.65 -15.83
C GLU A 411 -25.87 -9.84 -15.07
N LEU A 412 -24.74 -10.45 -14.73
CA LEU A 412 -23.59 -9.75 -14.14
C LEU A 412 -23.07 -8.66 -15.07
N ALA A 413 -22.98 -8.93 -16.38
CA ALA A 413 -22.51 -7.95 -17.34
C ALA A 413 -23.41 -6.71 -17.44
N LEU A 414 -24.71 -6.85 -17.18
CA LEU A 414 -25.68 -5.75 -17.22
C LEU A 414 -25.65 -4.86 -15.98
N GLU A 415 -25.14 -5.37 -14.87
CA GLU A 415 -25.08 -4.65 -13.60
C GLU A 415 -23.69 -4.08 -13.31
N MET A 416 -22.64 -4.65 -13.91
CA MET A 416 -21.27 -4.14 -13.82
C MET A 416 -21.09 -2.85 -14.64
N ASP A 417 -20.17 -1.97 -14.20
CA ASP A 417 -19.85 -0.67 -14.81
C ASP A 417 -19.17 -0.74 -16.20
N TYR A 418 -19.32 -1.83 -16.95
CA TYR A 418 -18.83 -1.96 -18.32
C TYR A 418 -19.77 -1.37 -19.37
N LEU A 419 -21.01 -1.06 -18.98
CA LEU A 419 -22.08 -0.47 -19.80
C LEU A 419 -22.61 0.77 -19.07
N THR A 420 -23.06 1.78 -19.81
CA THR A 420 -23.75 2.91 -19.15
C THR A 420 -25.10 2.46 -18.60
N PRO A 421 -25.67 3.16 -17.59
CA PRO A 421 -27.00 2.81 -17.06
C PRO A 421 -28.12 2.86 -18.12
N GLU A 422 -27.98 3.76 -19.10
CA GLU A 422 -28.89 3.85 -20.24
C GLU A 422 -28.75 2.63 -21.16
N GLU A 423 -27.51 2.24 -21.49
CA GLU A 423 -27.22 1.06 -22.30
C GLU A 423 -27.70 -0.24 -21.64
N SER A 424 -27.54 -0.39 -20.31
CA SER A 424 -27.96 -1.59 -19.60
C SER A 424 -29.49 -1.71 -19.50
N THR A 425 -30.20 -0.60 -19.32
CA THR A 425 -31.66 -0.57 -19.30
C THR A 425 -32.25 -0.87 -20.69
N GLU A 426 -31.69 -0.31 -21.75
CA GLU A 426 -32.09 -0.64 -23.14
C GLU A 426 -31.91 -2.13 -23.47
N ILE A 427 -30.81 -2.74 -23.02
CA ILE A 427 -30.61 -4.19 -23.19
C ILE A 427 -31.63 -4.98 -22.36
N LYS A 428 -31.87 -4.60 -21.10
CA LYS A 428 -32.88 -5.26 -20.23
C LYS A 428 -34.28 -5.17 -20.83
N GLU A 429 -34.69 -4.01 -21.37
CA GLU A 429 -35.99 -3.82 -22.04
C GLU A 429 -36.08 -4.64 -23.34
N SER A 430 -35.01 -4.68 -24.13
CA SER A 430 -34.96 -5.48 -25.36
C SER A 430 -35.08 -6.98 -25.07
N LEU A 431 -34.43 -7.45 -24.00
CA LEU A 431 -34.50 -8.85 -23.54
C LEU A 431 -35.89 -9.21 -23.00
N GLN A 432 -36.55 -8.32 -22.27
CA GLN A 432 -37.92 -8.57 -21.75
C GLN A 432 -38.96 -8.61 -22.87
N ASN A 433 -38.77 -7.81 -23.93
CA ASN A 433 -39.71 -7.68 -25.04
C ASN A 433 -39.39 -8.61 -26.24
N ASP A 434 -38.40 -9.51 -26.12
CA ASP A 434 -37.89 -10.36 -27.21
C ASP A 434 -37.54 -9.58 -28.50
N GLN A 435 -37.05 -8.35 -28.34
CA GLN A 435 -36.67 -7.48 -29.46
C GLN A 435 -35.20 -7.65 -29.84
N PRO A 436 -34.85 -7.52 -31.13
CA PRO A 436 -33.46 -7.56 -31.57
C PRO A 436 -32.70 -6.33 -31.04
N ILE A 437 -31.70 -6.59 -30.19
CA ILE A 437 -30.78 -5.59 -29.65
C ILE A 437 -30.00 -4.93 -30.80
N ASP A 438 -29.78 -3.62 -30.71
CA ASP A 438 -28.92 -2.87 -31.64
C ASP A 438 -27.57 -3.60 -31.82
N PRO A 439 -27.11 -3.82 -33.07
CA PRO A 439 -25.82 -4.44 -33.36
C PRO A 439 -24.61 -3.85 -32.61
N VAL A 440 -24.59 -2.53 -32.37
CA VAL A 440 -23.50 -1.85 -31.65
C VAL A 440 -23.55 -2.20 -30.16
N LEU A 441 -24.74 -2.13 -29.58
CA LEU A 441 -24.98 -2.42 -28.16
C LEU A 441 -24.73 -3.89 -27.85
N ASN A 442 -25.17 -4.79 -28.73
CA ASN A 442 -24.91 -6.23 -28.63
C ASN A 442 -23.42 -6.55 -28.70
N ARG A 443 -22.64 -5.83 -29.53
CA ARG A 443 -21.18 -5.99 -29.57
C ARG A 443 -20.54 -5.60 -28.23
N LYS A 444 -20.94 -4.45 -27.65
CA LYS A 444 -20.44 -4.00 -26.33
C LYS A 444 -20.81 -5.01 -25.22
N TRP A 445 -22.05 -5.47 -25.20
CA TRP A 445 -22.52 -6.46 -24.23
C TRP A 445 -21.74 -7.77 -24.32
N ARG A 446 -21.51 -8.30 -25.53
CA ARG A 446 -20.66 -9.50 -25.73
C ARG A 446 -19.21 -9.29 -25.29
N GLN A 447 -18.65 -8.09 -25.49
CA GLN A 447 -17.31 -7.77 -25.00
C GLN A 447 -17.27 -7.75 -23.47
N ALA A 448 -18.28 -7.16 -22.82
CA ALA A 448 -18.40 -7.17 -21.35
C ALA A 448 -18.52 -8.62 -20.81
N ILE A 449 -19.36 -9.45 -21.43
CA ILE A 449 -19.50 -10.87 -21.07
C ILE A 449 -18.17 -11.62 -21.21
N SER A 450 -17.44 -11.40 -22.32
CA SER A 450 -16.13 -12.03 -22.52
C SER A 450 -15.14 -11.61 -21.43
N LYS A 451 -15.07 -10.31 -21.12
CA LYS A 451 -14.19 -9.79 -20.07
C LYS A 451 -14.50 -10.40 -18.71
N ILE A 452 -15.77 -10.45 -18.31
CA ILE A 452 -16.17 -11.05 -17.02
C ILE A 452 -15.81 -12.54 -16.99
N ARG A 453 -16.05 -13.27 -18.08
CA ARG A 453 -15.66 -14.68 -18.18
C ARG A 453 -14.16 -14.88 -18.03
N ASP A 454 -13.36 -14.03 -18.68
CA ASP A 454 -11.90 -14.09 -18.59
C ASP A 454 -11.42 -13.77 -17.15
N ILE A 455 -12.03 -12.77 -16.49
CA ILE A 455 -11.74 -12.43 -15.09
C ILE A 455 -12.11 -13.58 -14.15
N LEU A 456 -13.29 -14.17 -14.30
CA LEU A 456 -13.72 -15.33 -13.52
C LEU A 456 -12.77 -16.51 -13.71
N ARG A 457 -12.28 -16.74 -14.94
CA ARG A 457 -11.27 -17.77 -15.21
C ARG A 457 -9.94 -17.49 -14.52
N ILE A 458 -9.50 -16.23 -14.49
CA ILE A 458 -8.27 -15.82 -13.80
C ILE A 458 -8.43 -15.95 -12.27
N SER A 459 -9.64 -15.76 -11.73
CA SER A 459 -9.90 -15.86 -10.30
C SER A 459 -9.88 -17.28 -9.72
N MET A 460 -9.82 -18.31 -10.56
CA MET A 460 -9.83 -19.71 -10.11
C MET A 460 -8.53 -20.08 -9.42
N ASP A 461 -8.63 -20.73 -8.26
CA ASP A 461 -7.48 -21.25 -7.55
C ASP A 461 -6.97 -22.55 -8.18
N PRO A 462 -5.64 -22.73 -8.29
CA PRO A 462 -5.06 -23.96 -8.83
C PRO A 462 -5.34 -25.14 -7.88
N MET A 463 -5.56 -26.32 -8.46
CA MET A 463 -5.71 -27.55 -7.68
C MET A 463 -4.33 -28.16 -7.38
N SER A 464 -4.16 -28.74 -6.19
CA SER A 464 -2.95 -29.48 -5.84
C SER A 464 -2.90 -30.81 -6.59
N LEU A 465 -1.73 -31.17 -7.11
CA LEU A 465 -1.48 -32.48 -7.73
C LEU A 465 -1.58 -33.63 -6.72
N GLU A 466 -1.29 -33.36 -5.45
CA GLU A 466 -1.36 -34.30 -4.34
C GLU A 466 -2.80 -34.47 -3.80
N SER A 467 -3.78 -33.80 -4.42
CA SER A 467 -5.18 -33.93 -4.02
C SER A 467 -5.63 -35.38 -4.23
N PRO A 468 -6.14 -36.07 -3.19
CA PRO A 468 -6.58 -37.46 -3.34
C PRO A 468 -7.80 -37.53 -4.26
N VAL A 469 -7.85 -38.57 -5.09
CA VAL A 469 -8.96 -38.82 -6.00
C VAL A 469 -9.80 -39.99 -5.48
N GLY A 470 -11.04 -39.69 -5.06
CA GLY A 470 -11.96 -40.71 -4.53
C GLY A 470 -11.78 -40.96 -3.02
N ASN A 471 -12.10 -42.18 -2.58
CA ASN A 471 -12.05 -42.58 -1.15
C ASN A 471 -10.80 -43.41 -0.80
N GLU A 472 -9.96 -43.72 -1.77
CA GLU A 472 -8.74 -44.50 -1.56
C GLU A 472 -7.55 -43.54 -1.49
N ASP A 473 -6.84 -43.52 -0.36
CA ASP A 473 -5.66 -42.66 -0.13
C ASP A 473 -4.46 -43.01 -1.03
N ALA A 474 -4.61 -43.93 -1.98
CA ALA A 474 -3.53 -44.45 -2.82
C ALA A 474 -3.43 -43.77 -4.19
N THR A 475 -4.43 -42.98 -4.60
CA THR A 475 -4.47 -42.34 -5.92
C THR A 475 -4.54 -40.83 -5.80
N GLU A 476 -3.53 -40.16 -6.34
CA GLU A 476 -3.42 -38.71 -6.35
C GLU A 476 -3.85 -38.14 -7.71
N TYR A 477 -4.26 -36.87 -7.75
CA TYR A 477 -4.68 -36.23 -9.01
C TYR A 477 -3.55 -36.18 -10.05
N GLY A 478 -2.31 -36.00 -9.58
CA GLY A 478 -1.11 -35.97 -10.41
C GLY A 478 -0.90 -37.25 -11.22
N ASP A 479 -1.34 -38.40 -10.72
CA ASP A 479 -1.18 -39.70 -11.41
C ASP A 479 -1.96 -39.77 -12.74
N PHE A 480 -2.97 -38.91 -12.92
CA PHE A 480 -3.81 -38.88 -14.12
C PHE A 480 -3.35 -37.87 -15.18
N ILE A 481 -2.35 -37.04 -14.88
CA ILE A 481 -1.89 -36.01 -15.81
C ILE A 481 -0.77 -36.57 -16.70
N PRO A 482 -1.01 -36.70 -18.02
CA PRO A 482 0.04 -37.16 -18.94
C PRO A 482 1.13 -36.09 -19.11
N ASP A 483 2.39 -36.53 -19.15
CA ASP A 483 3.50 -35.67 -19.55
C ASP A 483 3.56 -35.57 -21.08
N GLU A 484 2.97 -34.51 -21.64
CA GLU A 484 2.99 -34.23 -23.09
C GLU A 484 4.39 -33.85 -23.62
N GLY A 485 5.32 -33.50 -22.74
CA GLY A 485 6.70 -33.18 -23.10
C GLY A 485 7.59 -34.41 -23.23
N ALA A 486 7.19 -35.54 -22.65
CA ALA A 486 7.94 -36.78 -22.71
C ALA A 486 7.94 -37.36 -24.14
N LEU A 487 9.14 -37.68 -24.63
CA LEU A 487 9.29 -38.41 -25.88
C LEU A 487 8.82 -39.85 -25.69
N GLU A 488 7.78 -40.23 -26.44
CA GLU A 488 7.32 -41.62 -26.45
C GLU A 488 8.45 -42.56 -26.89
N PRO A 489 8.56 -43.78 -26.32
CA PRO A 489 9.62 -44.72 -26.69
C PRO A 489 9.65 -45.05 -28.19
N VAL A 490 8.49 -45.06 -28.84
CA VAL A 490 8.36 -45.29 -30.29
C VAL A 490 8.94 -44.10 -31.06
N ASP A 491 8.65 -42.88 -30.63
CA ASP A 491 9.16 -41.65 -31.25
C ASP A 491 10.66 -41.46 -31.03
N ALA A 492 11.16 -41.81 -29.85
CA ALA A 492 12.59 -41.80 -29.55
C ALA A 492 13.33 -42.81 -30.44
N ALA A 493 12.81 -44.03 -30.55
CA ALA A 493 13.38 -45.07 -31.41
C ALA A 493 13.29 -44.70 -32.90
N SER A 494 12.16 -44.14 -33.34
CA SER A 494 11.98 -43.71 -34.73
C SER A 494 12.94 -42.58 -35.10
N LYS A 495 13.17 -41.61 -34.20
CA LYS A 495 14.16 -40.55 -34.39
C LYS A 495 15.59 -41.09 -34.50
N GLU A 496 15.97 -42.06 -33.67
CA GLU A 496 17.33 -42.63 -33.73
C GLU A 496 17.51 -43.50 -34.99
N LEU A 497 16.51 -44.31 -35.35
CA LEU A 497 16.51 -45.07 -36.60
C LEU A 497 16.54 -44.16 -37.83
N LEU A 498 15.77 -43.06 -37.82
CA LEU A 498 15.81 -42.05 -38.88
C LEU A 498 17.21 -41.43 -39.00
N ARG A 499 17.85 -41.10 -37.88
CA ARG A 499 19.20 -40.54 -37.85
C ARG A 499 20.23 -41.51 -38.45
N GLU A 500 20.13 -42.80 -38.13
CA GLU A 500 20.98 -43.84 -38.69
C GLU A 500 20.74 -44.01 -40.21
N GLN A 501 19.47 -44.05 -40.64
CA GLN A 501 19.13 -44.14 -42.07
C GLN A 501 19.61 -42.91 -42.87
N ILE A 502 19.49 -41.70 -42.31
CA ILE A 502 20.03 -40.48 -42.92
C ILE A 502 21.55 -40.59 -43.08
N ARG A 503 22.29 -41.02 -42.04
CA ARG A 503 23.75 -41.24 -42.13
C ARG A 503 24.12 -42.26 -43.20
N ASN A 504 23.39 -43.37 -43.27
CA ASN A 504 23.61 -44.42 -44.27
C ASN A 504 23.38 -43.91 -45.69
N VAL A 505 22.32 -43.12 -45.93
CA VAL A 505 22.01 -42.55 -47.23
C VAL A 505 23.03 -41.46 -47.62
N LEU A 506 23.48 -40.65 -46.66
CA LEU A 506 24.54 -39.65 -46.86
C LEU A 506 25.90 -40.28 -47.17
N GLY A 507 26.16 -41.51 -46.70
CA GLY A 507 27.39 -42.26 -47.01
C GLY A 507 27.58 -42.60 -48.50
N PHE A 508 26.52 -42.56 -49.33
CA PHE A 508 26.61 -42.77 -50.78
C PHE A 508 26.98 -41.50 -51.58
N LEU A 509 27.06 -40.35 -50.92
CA LEU A 509 27.54 -39.11 -51.51
C LEU A 509 29.07 -39.05 -51.42
N SER A 510 29.69 -38.23 -52.26
CA SER A 510 31.13 -37.97 -52.08
C SER A 510 31.35 -37.19 -50.78
N GLU A 511 32.52 -37.32 -50.17
CA GLU A 511 32.90 -36.63 -48.92
C GLU A 511 32.53 -35.13 -48.93
N ARG A 512 32.91 -34.39 -49.98
CA ARG A 512 32.57 -32.97 -50.16
C ARG A 512 31.08 -32.67 -50.34
N GLU A 513 30.30 -33.61 -50.87
CA GLU A 513 28.84 -33.44 -51.04
C GLU A 513 28.13 -33.69 -49.70
N ARG A 514 28.62 -34.66 -48.91
CA ARG A 514 28.11 -34.98 -47.57
C ARG A 514 28.37 -33.85 -46.58
N GLU A 515 29.61 -33.38 -46.48
CA GLU A 515 29.98 -32.33 -45.51
C GLU A 515 29.24 -31.00 -45.77
N VAL A 516 28.99 -30.68 -47.05
CA VAL A 516 28.19 -29.50 -47.42
C VAL A 516 26.74 -29.62 -46.93
N LEU A 517 26.14 -30.81 -47.02
CA LEU A 517 24.77 -31.04 -46.52
C LEU A 517 24.72 -31.12 -44.98
N GLU A 518 25.71 -31.75 -44.36
CA GLU A 518 25.81 -31.85 -42.90
C GLU A 518 25.95 -30.49 -42.23
N MET A 519 26.78 -29.58 -42.78
CA MET A 519 26.86 -28.20 -42.30
C MET A 519 25.61 -27.38 -42.68
N ARG A 520 25.06 -27.56 -43.88
CA ARG A 520 23.93 -26.73 -44.34
C ARG A 520 22.67 -26.92 -43.51
N PHE A 521 22.37 -28.18 -43.14
CA PHE A 521 21.18 -28.59 -42.39
C PHE A 521 21.48 -28.90 -40.91
N GLY A 522 22.65 -28.51 -40.42
CA GLY A 522 23.00 -28.64 -39.01
C GLY A 522 22.96 -30.07 -38.46
N LEU A 523 23.30 -31.08 -39.26
CA LEU A 523 23.15 -32.49 -38.83
C LEU A 523 24.15 -32.90 -37.73
N ASN A 524 25.22 -32.11 -37.54
CA ASN A 524 26.26 -32.34 -36.54
C ASN A 524 26.18 -31.38 -35.34
N ASP A 525 25.77 -30.13 -35.56
CA ASP A 525 25.78 -29.03 -34.58
C ASP A 525 24.37 -28.46 -34.27
N GLY A 526 23.33 -28.96 -34.94
CA GLY A 526 21.93 -28.60 -34.71
C GLY A 526 21.53 -27.22 -35.26
N LYS A 527 22.39 -26.59 -36.07
CA LYS A 527 22.14 -25.24 -36.63
C LYS A 527 22.24 -25.21 -38.14
N ASP A 528 21.22 -24.63 -38.79
CA ASP A 528 21.24 -24.40 -40.23
C ASP A 528 22.20 -23.26 -40.58
N HIS A 529 23.20 -23.54 -41.42
CA HIS A 529 24.14 -22.53 -41.91
C HIS A 529 23.72 -21.94 -43.25
N THR A 530 24.00 -20.67 -43.49
CA THR A 530 23.71 -20.06 -44.80
C THR A 530 24.67 -20.58 -45.89
N LEU A 531 24.25 -20.52 -47.16
CA LEU A 531 25.12 -20.92 -48.30
C LEU A 531 26.42 -20.13 -48.39
N GLU A 532 26.43 -18.90 -47.85
CA GLU A 532 27.61 -18.03 -47.78
C GLU A 532 28.56 -18.46 -46.67
N GLU A 533 28.04 -18.81 -45.49
CA GLU A 533 28.83 -19.36 -44.38
C GLU A 533 29.48 -20.70 -44.75
N VAL A 534 28.70 -21.62 -45.34
CA VAL A 534 29.22 -22.89 -45.84
C VAL A 534 30.27 -22.65 -46.92
N GLY A 535 30.03 -21.73 -47.87
CA GLY A 535 31.00 -21.37 -48.90
C GLY A 535 32.32 -20.83 -48.35
N ARG A 536 32.24 -20.01 -47.29
CA ARG A 536 33.42 -19.46 -46.61
C ARG A 536 34.27 -20.54 -45.95
N ASN A 537 33.65 -21.56 -45.34
CA ASN A 537 34.35 -22.67 -44.70
C ASN A 537 35.06 -23.58 -45.74
N PHE A 538 34.39 -23.87 -46.85
CA PHE A 538 34.97 -24.70 -47.92
C PHE A 538 35.94 -23.96 -48.86
N GLY A 539 36.06 -22.63 -48.76
CA GLY A 539 36.87 -21.80 -49.65
C GLY A 539 36.30 -21.69 -51.07
N VAL A 540 34.97 -21.72 -51.20
CA VAL A 540 34.26 -21.79 -52.48
C VAL A 540 33.13 -20.76 -52.55
N THR A 541 32.77 -20.29 -53.74
CA THR A 541 31.69 -19.32 -53.92
C THR A 541 30.32 -19.90 -53.54
N ARG A 542 29.42 -19.04 -53.04
CA ARG A 542 28.02 -19.36 -52.71
C ARG A 542 27.31 -20.16 -53.81
N GLU A 543 27.43 -19.70 -55.06
CA GLU A 543 26.78 -20.34 -56.21
C GLU A 543 27.30 -21.76 -56.46
N ARG A 544 28.58 -22.01 -56.15
CA ARG A 544 29.17 -23.32 -56.30
C ARG A 544 28.75 -24.28 -55.17
N ILE A 545 28.54 -23.81 -53.94
CA ILE A 545 27.91 -24.60 -52.86
C ILE A 545 26.48 -24.97 -53.24
N ARG A 546 25.70 -24.02 -53.77
CA ARG A 546 24.33 -24.27 -54.28
C ARG A 546 24.30 -25.34 -55.37
N GLN A 547 25.28 -25.33 -56.29
CA GLN A 547 25.40 -26.37 -57.32
C GLN A 547 25.72 -27.76 -56.73
N ILE A 548 26.60 -27.81 -55.72
CA ILE A 548 26.97 -29.05 -55.02
C ILE A 548 25.75 -29.60 -54.27
N GLU A 549 25.00 -28.75 -53.56
CA GLU A 549 23.75 -29.08 -52.87
C GLU A 549 22.71 -29.63 -53.85
N ALA A 550 22.41 -28.92 -54.94
CA ALA A 550 21.42 -29.35 -55.92
C ALA A 550 21.79 -30.70 -56.56
N LYS A 551 23.09 -30.93 -56.81
CA LYS A 551 23.60 -32.19 -57.32
C LYS A 551 23.49 -33.32 -56.29
N ALA A 552 23.81 -33.05 -55.02
CA ALA A 552 23.70 -34.01 -53.93
C ALA A 552 22.24 -34.40 -53.68
N LEU A 553 21.32 -33.43 -53.59
CA LEU A 553 19.88 -33.67 -53.47
C LEU A 553 19.32 -34.46 -54.66
N ARG A 554 19.77 -34.18 -55.88
CA ARG A 554 19.38 -34.96 -57.07
C ARG A 554 19.84 -36.42 -56.99
N LYS A 555 21.03 -36.68 -56.44
CA LYS A 555 21.54 -38.04 -56.19
C LYS A 555 20.79 -38.76 -55.06
N LEU A 556 20.31 -38.03 -54.06
CA LEU A 556 19.50 -38.56 -52.96
C LEU A 556 18.06 -38.91 -53.40
N ARG A 557 17.51 -38.18 -54.38
CA ARG A 557 16.18 -38.44 -54.97
C ARG A 557 16.06 -39.71 -55.81
N HIS A 558 17.14 -40.47 -56.00
CA HIS A 558 17.06 -41.72 -56.77
C HIS A 558 16.18 -42.76 -56.04
N PRO A 559 15.26 -43.48 -56.73
CA PRO A 559 14.27 -44.36 -56.09
C PRO A 559 14.86 -45.45 -55.19
N SER A 560 16.07 -45.91 -55.49
CA SER A 560 16.77 -46.90 -54.67
C SER A 560 17.21 -46.38 -53.30
N ARG A 561 17.31 -45.06 -53.12
CA ARG A 561 17.76 -44.37 -51.90
C ARG A 561 16.60 -43.70 -51.15
N SER A 562 15.61 -43.20 -51.88
CA SER A 562 14.44 -42.56 -51.28
C SER A 562 13.45 -43.55 -50.68
N LYS A 563 13.53 -44.85 -51.00
CA LYS A 563 12.59 -45.86 -50.51
C LYS A 563 12.69 -46.09 -48.99
N SER A 564 13.89 -46.10 -48.41
CA SER A 564 14.07 -46.32 -46.95
C SER A 564 13.71 -45.11 -46.09
N LEU A 565 13.77 -43.90 -46.67
CA LEU A 565 13.40 -42.66 -45.99
C LEU A 565 11.92 -42.29 -46.16
N ARG A 566 11.19 -43.01 -47.04
CA ARG A 566 9.80 -42.73 -47.34
C ARG A 566 8.85 -43.09 -46.20
N ASP A 567 9.22 -44.12 -45.44
CA ASP A 567 8.41 -44.64 -44.33
C ASP A 567 8.41 -43.70 -43.10
N TYR A 568 9.31 -42.71 -43.06
CA TYR A 568 9.42 -41.69 -42.00
C TYR A 568 8.74 -40.35 -42.36
N LEU A 569 8.10 -40.25 -43.54
CA LEU A 569 7.41 -39.04 -44.02
C LEU A 569 5.88 -39.14 -43.93
N THR A 570 5.37 -40.31 -43.54
CA THR A 570 3.97 -40.58 -43.15
C THR A 570 3.88 -40.58 -41.65
#